data_AF-A0A0D2HFR1-F1
#
_entry.id   AF-A0A0D2HFR1-F1
#
_cell.length_a   1.000
_cell.length_b   1.000
_cell.length_c   1.000
_cell.angle_alpha   90.00
_cell.angle_beta   90.00
_cell.angle_gamma   90.00
#
_symmetry.space_group_name_H-M   'P 1'
#
loop_
_entity.id
_entity.type
_entity.pdbx_description
1 polymer ?
#
loop_
_entity_poly.entity_id
_entity_poly.type
_entity_poly.pdbx_seq_one_letter_code
_entity_poly.pdbx_strand_id
1 'polypeptide(L)'
;MLGSSRVTEDVDVVVPQGQTKTARDLIKAYGEGKFSVDPRTLHTYYLSAPPVEIEILTPPGLFKGTFNQNTETMAITHNNTTVQVLHPAIILDAKCGAIGGRATEVKKETDAQDIIHLLVWLKSQNMSLFADNVPNASVEWVQWFVPNYGFGNYDYWKNVGWTESGASFLSKNWFSR
;
A
#
# COMPACT_ATOMS: atom_id res chain seq x y z
N MET A 1 -12.20 -6.78 3.51
CA MET A 1 -12.09 -5.36 3.87
C MET A 1 -11.36 -5.23 5.19
N LEU A 2 -10.40 -4.32 5.31
CA LEU A 2 -9.61 -4.09 6.54
C LEU A 2 -10.37 -3.25 7.60
N GLY A 3 -11.70 -3.26 7.59
CA GLY A 3 -12.55 -2.60 8.60
C GLY A 3 -12.75 -1.09 8.47
N SER A 4 -12.24 -0.43 7.42
CA SER A 4 -12.47 1.00 7.17
C SER A 4 -13.78 1.23 6.39
N SER A 5 -14.50 2.32 6.70
CA SER A 5 -15.66 2.80 5.93
C SER A 5 -15.26 3.61 4.69
N ARG A 6 -13.96 3.83 4.47
CA ARG A 6 -13.44 4.55 3.32
C ARG A 6 -13.77 3.80 2.02
N VAL A 7 -14.39 4.51 1.09
CA VAL A 7 -14.67 4.02 -0.27
C VAL A 7 -13.50 4.43 -1.16
N THR A 8 -13.02 3.49 -1.98
CA THR A 8 -12.08 3.75 -3.07
C THR A 8 -12.84 3.66 -4.39
N GLU A 9 -12.56 4.58 -5.30
CA GLU A 9 -13.25 4.69 -6.60
C GLU A 9 -12.52 3.90 -7.71
N ASP A 10 -11.30 3.47 -7.40
CA ASP A 10 -10.33 2.81 -8.25
C ASP A 10 -9.74 1.56 -7.60
N VAL A 11 -9.17 0.68 -8.43
CA VAL A 11 -8.42 -0.51 -8.02
C VAL A 11 -7.00 -0.42 -8.53
N ASP A 12 -6.06 -0.32 -7.60
CA ASP A 12 -4.63 -0.39 -7.88
C ASP A 12 -4.18 -1.85 -8.06
N VAL A 13 -3.63 -2.17 -9.22
CA VAL A 13 -3.04 -3.49 -9.52
C VAL A 13 -1.54 -3.34 -9.70
N VAL A 14 -0.79 -3.83 -8.71
CA VAL A 14 0.67 -3.88 -8.79
C VAL A 14 1.10 -5.10 -9.59
N VAL A 15 1.95 -4.87 -10.59
CA VAL A 15 2.49 -5.93 -11.44
C VAL A 15 4.01 -5.91 -11.42
N PRO A 16 4.69 -7.03 -11.71
CA PRO A 16 6.14 -7.03 -11.82
C PRO A 16 6.65 -5.98 -12.81
N GLN A 17 7.82 -5.42 -12.53
CA GLN A 17 8.43 -4.39 -13.37
C GLN A 17 8.50 -4.84 -14.85
N GLY A 18 8.05 -3.97 -15.75
CA GLY A 18 8.03 -4.25 -17.19
C GLY A 18 6.83 -5.09 -17.67
N GLN A 19 5.94 -5.55 -16.78
CA GLN A 19 4.82 -6.42 -17.13
C GLN A 19 3.48 -5.71 -17.36
N THR A 20 3.43 -4.37 -17.34
CA THR A 20 2.16 -3.63 -17.53
C THR A 20 1.44 -3.94 -18.82
N LYS A 21 2.18 -4.04 -19.94
CA LYS A 21 1.59 -4.42 -21.21
C LYS A 21 0.99 -5.83 -21.13
N THR A 22 1.76 -6.79 -20.62
CA THR A 22 1.31 -8.18 -20.45
C THR A 22 0.07 -8.26 -19.56
N ALA A 23 0.06 -7.58 -18.41
CA ALA A 23 -1.07 -7.55 -17.49
C ALA A 23 -2.34 -6.96 -18.14
N ARG A 24 -2.17 -5.89 -18.91
CA ARG A 24 -3.26 -5.27 -19.66
C ARG A 24 -3.81 -6.20 -20.75
N ASP A 25 -2.92 -6.89 -21.46
CA ASP A 25 -3.31 -7.87 -22.49
C ASP A 25 -4.06 -9.05 -21.84
N LEU A 26 -3.66 -9.48 -20.63
CA LEU A 26 -4.39 -10.48 -19.84
C LEU A 26 -5.78 -9.97 -19.43
N ILE A 27 -5.90 -8.74 -18.92
CA ILE A 27 -7.19 -8.15 -18.55
C ILE A 27 -8.13 -8.10 -19.76
N LYS A 28 -7.62 -7.72 -20.93
CA LYS A 28 -8.40 -7.72 -22.18
C LYS A 28 -8.84 -9.12 -22.58
N ALA A 29 -7.93 -10.10 -22.52
CA ALA A 29 -8.20 -11.47 -22.97
C ALA A 29 -9.15 -12.23 -22.05
N TYR A 30 -8.92 -12.18 -20.72
CA TYR A 30 -9.74 -12.90 -19.74
C TYR A 30 -11.03 -12.17 -19.36
N GLY A 31 -11.10 -10.89 -19.71
CA GLY A 31 -12.17 -9.98 -19.33
C GLY A 31 -13.05 -9.55 -20.50
N GLU A 32 -13.16 -10.36 -21.56
CA GLU A 32 -13.96 -10.02 -22.73
C GLU A 32 -15.38 -9.58 -22.34
N GLY A 33 -15.78 -8.38 -22.81
CA GLY A 33 -17.06 -7.75 -22.48
C GLY A 33 -17.18 -7.17 -21.07
N LYS A 34 -16.17 -7.33 -20.20
CA LYS A 34 -16.17 -6.85 -18.80
C LYS A 34 -15.25 -5.67 -18.55
N PHE A 35 -14.27 -5.44 -19.42
CA PHE A 35 -13.34 -4.32 -19.29
C PHE A 35 -13.27 -3.49 -20.56
N SER A 36 -12.99 -2.20 -20.40
CA SER A 36 -12.63 -1.31 -21.49
C SER A 36 -11.24 -0.74 -21.26
N VAL A 37 -10.51 -0.50 -22.34
CA VAL A 37 -9.21 0.15 -22.31
C VAL A 37 -9.22 1.29 -23.31
N ASP A 38 -9.01 2.51 -22.83
CA ASP A 38 -8.88 3.67 -23.70
C ASP A 38 -7.60 3.51 -24.56
N PRO A 39 -7.70 3.53 -25.90
CA PRO A 39 -6.56 3.28 -26.77
C PRO A 39 -5.53 4.42 -26.78
N ARG A 40 -5.87 5.62 -26.30
CA ARG A 40 -5.00 6.80 -26.25
C ARG A 40 -4.34 6.96 -24.89
N THR A 41 -5.11 6.86 -23.83
CA THR A 41 -4.61 7.09 -22.46
C THR A 41 -4.16 5.81 -21.77
N LEU A 42 -4.57 4.65 -22.30
CA LEU A 42 -4.39 3.34 -21.65
C LEU A 42 -5.04 3.27 -20.26
N HIS A 43 -6.08 4.07 -20.00
CA HIS A 43 -6.90 3.88 -18.80
C HIS A 43 -7.72 2.60 -18.96
N THR A 44 -7.76 1.78 -17.92
CA THR A 44 -8.54 0.54 -17.90
C THR A 44 -9.73 0.72 -16.97
N TYR A 45 -10.91 0.28 -17.39
CA TYR A 45 -12.11 0.31 -16.56
C TYR A 45 -12.77 -1.06 -16.52
N TYR A 46 -13.23 -1.47 -15.34
CA TYR A 46 -14.22 -2.52 -15.20
C TYR A 46 -15.62 -1.95 -15.46
N LEU A 47 -16.37 -2.60 -16.34
CA LEU A 47 -17.67 -2.15 -16.86
C LEU A 47 -18.82 -2.46 -15.89
N SER A 48 -18.70 -2.03 -14.64
CA SER A 48 -19.80 -1.96 -13.68
C SER A 48 -20.62 -0.68 -13.83
N ALA A 49 -21.68 -0.55 -13.03
CA ALA A 49 -22.45 0.67 -12.90
C ALA A 49 -22.41 1.15 -11.43
N PRO A 50 -21.60 2.18 -11.09
CA PRO A 50 -20.71 2.96 -11.97
C PRO A 50 -19.46 2.17 -12.41
N PRO A 51 -18.79 2.56 -13.52
CA PRO A 51 -17.52 1.95 -13.91
C PRO A 51 -16.45 2.16 -12.84
N VAL A 52 -15.60 1.17 -12.64
CA VAL A 52 -14.49 1.22 -11.68
C VAL A 52 -13.18 1.32 -12.46
N GLU A 53 -12.36 2.31 -12.14
CA GLU A 53 -11.04 2.47 -12.75
C GLU A 53 -10.07 1.41 -12.22
N ILE A 54 -9.23 0.88 -13.11
CA ILE A 54 -8.17 -0.08 -12.77
C ILE A 54 -6.84 0.54 -13.18
N GLU A 55 -6.09 0.97 -12.17
CA GLU A 55 -4.75 1.49 -12.36
C GLU A 55 -3.75 0.33 -12.34
N ILE A 56 -3.18 0.01 -13.51
CA ILE A 56 -2.10 -0.99 -13.60
C ILE A 56 -0.80 -0.28 -13.32
N LEU A 57 -0.29 -0.46 -12.11
CA LEU A 57 0.88 0.27 -11.62
C LEU A 57 2.18 -0.35 -12.12
N THR A 58 2.88 0.37 -13.00
CA THR A 58 4.34 0.32 -13.14
C THR A 58 4.88 1.73 -13.35
N PRO A 59 5.84 2.15 -12.53
CA PRO A 59 5.63 3.31 -11.65
C PRO A 59 5.14 4.55 -12.41
N PRO A 60 4.10 5.24 -11.93
CA PRO A 60 4.35 6.56 -11.33
C PRO A 60 3.49 6.88 -10.10
N GLY A 61 4.02 7.70 -9.19
CA GLY A 61 3.28 8.26 -8.05
C GLY A 61 3.56 7.56 -6.73
N LEU A 62 2.73 6.58 -6.36
CA LEU A 62 2.61 6.10 -4.97
C LEU A 62 3.52 4.94 -4.58
N PHE A 63 3.66 3.93 -5.46
CA PHE A 63 4.36 2.69 -5.17
C PHE A 63 5.65 2.62 -6.01
N LYS A 64 6.71 3.28 -5.55
CA LYS A 64 8.01 3.36 -6.26
C LYS A 64 8.95 2.17 -5.99
N GLY A 65 8.40 0.99 -5.70
CA GLY A 65 9.17 -0.22 -5.35
C GLY A 65 9.56 -1.07 -6.57
N THR A 66 10.64 -1.86 -6.43
CA THR A 66 11.06 -2.85 -7.43
C THR A 66 10.21 -4.12 -7.30
N PHE A 67 8.92 -4.03 -7.66
CA PHE A 67 8.01 -5.16 -7.56
C PHE A 67 8.38 -6.26 -8.54
N ASN A 68 8.45 -7.49 -8.02
CA ASN A 68 8.81 -8.68 -8.77
C ASN A 68 8.07 -9.90 -8.21
N GLN A 69 8.32 -11.07 -8.78
CA GLN A 69 7.64 -12.32 -8.39
C GLN A 69 7.88 -12.74 -6.93
N ASN A 70 8.91 -12.21 -6.28
CA ASN A 70 9.24 -12.46 -4.87
C ASN A 70 8.73 -11.35 -3.94
N THR A 71 8.02 -10.35 -4.46
CA THR A 71 7.39 -9.32 -3.63
C THR A 71 6.40 -10.00 -2.69
N GLU A 72 6.51 -9.71 -1.40
CA GLU A 72 5.67 -10.30 -0.37
C GLU A 72 4.20 -9.88 -0.55
N THR A 73 3.32 -10.88 -0.57
CA THR A 73 1.88 -10.70 -0.63
C THR A 73 1.19 -11.42 0.51
N MET A 74 -0.06 -11.05 0.75
CA MET A 74 -0.96 -11.72 1.68
C MET A 74 -2.23 -12.14 0.95
N ALA A 75 -2.70 -13.35 1.24
CA ALA A 75 -3.96 -13.83 0.74
C ALA A 75 -5.11 -13.26 1.58
N ILE A 76 -6.11 -12.66 0.93
CA ILE A 76 -7.37 -12.26 1.55
C ILE A 76 -8.49 -13.07 0.90
N THR A 77 -9.25 -13.80 1.72
CA THR A 77 -10.42 -14.55 1.26
C THR A 77 -11.69 -13.78 1.56
N HIS A 78 -12.51 -13.55 0.54
CA HIS A 78 -13.84 -12.97 0.68
C HIS A 78 -14.83 -13.70 -0.23
N ASN A 79 -15.97 -14.14 0.31
CA ASN A 79 -17.01 -14.89 -0.43
C ASN A 79 -16.43 -16.01 -1.31
N ASN A 80 -15.61 -16.90 -0.72
CA ASN A 80 -14.92 -18.01 -1.38
C ASN A 80 -13.95 -17.61 -2.51
N THR A 81 -13.66 -16.33 -2.67
CA THR A 81 -12.65 -15.83 -3.61
C THR A 81 -11.42 -15.38 -2.82
N THR A 82 -10.27 -15.96 -3.15
CA THR A 82 -8.98 -15.56 -2.57
C THR A 82 -8.26 -14.63 -3.53
N VAL A 83 -7.92 -13.44 -3.06
CA VAL A 83 -7.11 -12.47 -3.80
C VAL A 83 -5.77 -12.27 -3.10
N GLN A 84 -4.71 -12.08 -3.88
CA GLN A 84 -3.41 -11.67 -3.35
C GLN A 84 -3.38 -10.15 -3.30
N VAL A 85 -3.03 -9.61 -2.14
CA VAL A 85 -2.78 -8.19 -1.95
C VAL A 85 -1.33 -7.97 -1.52
N LEU A 86 -0.78 -6.80 -1.79
CA LEU A 86 0.55 -6.46 -1.25
C LEU A 86 0.56 -6.58 0.28
N HIS A 87 1.68 -7.07 0.81
CA HIS A 87 1.86 -7.15 2.25
C HIS A 87 1.67 -5.75 2.89
N PRO A 88 0.92 -5.60 3.99
CA PRO A 88 0.57 -4.28 4.55
C PRO A 88 1.77 -3.41 4.93
N ALA A 89 2.92 -4.03 5.28
CA ALA A 89 4.16 -3.29 5.52
C ALA A 89 4.70 -2.59 4.27
N ILE A 90 4.55 -3.22 3.09
CA ILE A 90 4.94 -2.63 1.80
C ILE A 90 4.01 -1.46 1.45
N ILE A 91 2.72 -1.60 1.75
CA ILE A 91 1.75 -0.52 1.55
C ILE A 91 2.07 0.66 2.47
N LEU A 92 2.40 0.37 3.72
CA LEU A 92 2.81 1.38 4.70
C LEU A 92 4.07 2.12 4.22
N ASP A 93 5.08 1.41 3.74
CA ASP A 93 6.31 2.01 3.20
C ASP A 93 6.03 2.97 2.04
N ALA A 94 5.23 2.51 1.08
CA ALA A 94 4.84 3.31 -0.08
C ALA A 94 4.11 4.60 0.35
N LYS A 95 3.20 4.51 1.32
CA LYS A 95 2.49 5.69 1.86
C LYS A 95 3.44 6.66 2.57
N CYS A 96 4.41 6.14 3.35
CA CYS A 96 5.41 6.96 4.00
C CYS A 96 6.28 7.73 2.98
N GLY A 97 6.69 7.06 1.90
CA GLY A 97 7.45 7.68 0.81
C GLY A 97 6.64 8.68 -0.03
N ALA A 98 5.32 8.50 -0.12
CA ALA A 98 4.46 9.31 -0.96
C ALA A 98 4.04 10.65 -0.31
N ILE A 99 3.78 10.69 1.00
CA ILE A 99 3.13 11.83 1.65
C ILE A 99 3.88 13.15 1.42
N GLY A 100 5.22 13.14 1.49
CA GLY A 100 6.05 14.33 1.28
C GLY A 100 5.97 14.91 -0.14
N GLY A 101 5.64 14.08 -1.13
CA GLY A 101 5.53 14.46 -2.54
C GLY A 101 4.10 14.79 -3.00
N ARG A 102 3.10 14.73 -2.12
CA ARG A 102 1.71 15.02 -2.52
C ARG A 102 1.49 16.51 -2.74
N ALA A 103 0.76 16.82 -3.81
CA ALA A 103 0.50 18.17 -4.27
C ALA A 103 -0.46 18.99 -3.38
N THR A 104 -1.28 18.33 -2.56
CA THR A 104 -2.31 19.00 -1.73
C THR A 104 -2.31 18.43 -0.31
N GLU A 105 -2.62 19.27 0.68
CA GLU A 105 -2.76 18.81 2.07
C GLU A 105 -3.87 17.77 2.24
N VAL A 106 -4.98 17.89 1.50
CA VAL A 106 -6.05 16.87 1.52
C VAL A 106 -5.53 15.48 1.15
N LYS A 107 -4.63 15.39 0.16
CA LYS A 107 -4.01 14.10 -0.22
C LYS A 107 -3.03 13.61 0.86
N LYS A 108 -2.30 14.52 1.51
CA LYS A 108 -1.42 14.18 2.63
C LYS A 108 -2.19 13.66 3.83
N GLU A 109 -3.30 14.31 4.19
CA GLU A 109 -4.20 13.88 5.25
C GLU A 109 -4.79 12.49 4.96
N THR A 110 -5.17 12.23 3.70
CA THR A 110 -5.65 10.91 3.29
C THR A 110 -4.56 9.84 3.43
N ASP A 111 -3.34 10.11 2.96
CA ASP A 111 -2.23 9.16 3.13
C ASP A 111 -1.87 8.98 4.63
N ALA A 112 -1.96 10.03 5.45
CA ALA A 112 -1.75 9.94 6.89
C ALA A 112 -2.80 9.06 7.58
N GLN A 113 -4.07 9.19 7.21
CA GLN A 113 -5.13 8.29 7.70
C GLN A 113 -4.87 6.85 7.28
N ASP A 114 -4.46 6.60 6.04
CA ASP A 114 -4.10 5.27 5.57
C ASP A 114 -2.91 4.70 6.37
N ILE A 115 -1.88 5.50 6.67
CA ILE A 115 -0.73 5.13 7.51
C ILE A 115 -1.19 4.72 8.91
N ILE A 116 -1.98 5.56 9.59
CA ILE A 116 -2.48 5.27 10.94
C ILE A 116 -3.34 4.01 10.93
N HIS A 117 -4.22 3.87 9.94
CA HIS A 117 -5.08 2.68 9.80
C HIS A 117 -4.25 1.41 9.62
N LEU A 118 -3.20 1.44 8.79
CA LEU A 118 -2.29 0.32 8.59
C LEU A 118 -1.55 -0.06 9.88
N LEU A 119 -1.07 0.92 10.65
CA LEU A 119 -0.40 0.68 11.94
C LEU A 119 -1.35 0.02 12.96
N VAL A 120 -2.58 0.52 13.07
CA VAL A 120 -3.62 -0.07 13.92
C VAL A 120 -3.95 -1.49 13.48
N TRP A 121 -4.09 -1.71 12.17
CA TRP A 121 -4.40 -3.03 11.62
C TRP A 121 -3.25 -4.02 11.86
N LEU A 122 -1.99 -3.63 11.60
CA LEU A 122 -0.81 -4.46 11.87
C LEU A 122 -0.75 -4.87 13.33
N LYS A 123 -1.02 -3.94 14.25
CA LYS A 123 -1.13 -4.24 15.68
C LYS A 123 -2.26 -5.24 15.96
N SER A 124 -3.42 -5.08 15.35
CA SER A 124 -4.57 -5.99 15.53
C SER A 124 -4.25 -7.43 15.08
N GLN A 125 -3.33 -7.59 14.13
CA GLN A 125 -2.85 -8.90 13.66
C GLN A 125 -1.62 -9.40 14.43
N ASN A 126 -1.22 -8.72 15.50
CA ASN A 126 -0.01 -9.00 16.28
C ASN A 126 1.27 -9.01 15.41
N MET A 127 1.31 -8.18 14.37
CA MET A 127 2.46 -8.05 13.48
C MET A 127 3.40 -6.96 13.99
N SER A 128 4.70 -7.26 13.98
CA SER A 128 5.76 -6.29 14.23
C SER A 128 6.41 -5.89 12.92
N LEU A 129 6.81 -4.63 12.81
CA LEU A 129 7.56 -4.10 11.67
C LEU A 129 9.05 -4.15 11.98
N PHE A 130 9.85 -4.33 10.94
CA PHE A 130 11.30 -4.18 10.95
C PHE A 130 11.69 -3.02 10.02
N ALA A 131 12.87 -2.44 10.23
CA ALA A 131 13.30 -1.25 9.48
C ALA A 131 13.40 -1.55 7.98
N ASP A 132 13.84 -2.75 7.64
CA ASP A 132 13.90 -3.25 6.27
C ASP A 132 12.52 -3.33 5.59
N ASN A 133 11.43 -3.43 6.35
CA ASN A 133 10.09 -3.51 5.79
C ASN A 133 9.52 -2.15 5.40
N VAL A 134 9.96 -1.09 6.07
CA VAL A 134 9.41 0.28 5.92
C VAL A 134 10.56 1.30 5.86
N PRO A 135 11.46 1.20 4.87
CA PRO A 135 12.64 2.06 4.77
C PRO A 135 12.33 3.57 4.68
N ASN A 136 11.15 3.95 4.18
CA ASN A 136 10.73 5.36 4.12
C ASN A 136 10.28 5.93 5.48
N ALA A 137 10.07 5.08 6.50
CA ALA A 137 9.72 5.50 7.86
C ALA A 137 10.98 5.57 8.75
N SER A 138 11.95 6.42 8.38
CA SER A 138 13.12 6.68 9.23
C SER A 138 12.71 7.32 10.57
N VAL A 139 13.63 7.35 11.55
CA VAL A 139 13.37 7.99 12.84
C VAL A 139 13.00 9.46 12.65
N GLU A 140 13.76 10.18 11.84
CA GLU A 140 13.54 11.59 11.52
C GLU A 140 12.20 11.79 10.82
N TRP A 141 11.86 10.87 9.90
CA TRP A 141 10.58 10.92 9.20
C TRP A 141 9.40 10.71 10.17
N VAL A 142 9.47 9.74 11.09
CA VAL A 142 8.40 9.50 12.07
C VAL A 142 8.29 10.68 13.05
N GLN A 143 9.42 11.23 13.48
CA GLN A 143 9.47 12.43 14.32
C GLN A 143 8.88 13.66 13.63
N TRP A 144 8.98 13.75 12.30
CA TRP A 144 8.27 14.78 11.53
C TRP A 144 6.79 14.43 11.34
N PHE A 145 6.45 13.19 11.00
CA PHE A 145 5.10 12.77 10.68
C PHE A 145 4.16 12.89 11.89
N VAL A 146 4.58 12.42 13.06
CA VAL A 146 3.69 12.33 14.23
C VAL A 146 3.17 13.69 14.71
N PRO A 147 3.99 14.75 14.84
CA PRO A 147 3.49 16.08 15.18
C PRO A 147 2.59 16.71 14.11
N ASN A 148 2.86 16.45 12.82
CA ASN A 148 2.13 17.09 11.72
C ASN A 148 0.82 16.39 11.37
N TYR A 149 0.80 15.05 11.42
CA TYR A 149 -0.29 14.23 10.90
C TYR A 149 -0.71 13.08 11.84
N GLY A 150 0.13 12.68 12.80
CA GLY A 150 -0.14 11.62 13.76
C GLY A 150 -0.82 12.09 15.05
N PHE A 151 -1.35 13.32 15.09
CA PHE A 151 -1.97 13.93 16.29
C PHE A 151 -1.05 13.97 17.51
N GLY A 152 0.27 14.01 17.31
CA GLY A 152 1.26 13.94 18.40
C GLY A 152 1.36 12.57 19.08
N ASN A 153 0.68 11.54 18.56
CA ASN A 153 0.62 10.22 19.16
C ASN A 153 1.64 9.24 18.53
N TYR A 154 2.70 8.93 19.27
CA TYR A 154 3.71 7.95 18.87
C TYR A 154 3.28 6.49 19.11
N ASP A 155 2.18 6.24 19.83
CA ASP A 155 1.79 4.88 20.22
C ASP A 155 1.46 4.00 19.02
N TYR A 156 0.92 4.57 17.93
CA TYR A 156 0.66 3.81 16.70
C TYR A 156 1.93 3.14 16.17
N TRP A 157 3.07 3.84 16.23
CA TRP A 157 4.37 3.33 15.79
C TRP A 157 5.00 2.41 16.83
N LYS A 158 4.97 2.80 18.11
CA LYS A 158 5.52 1.99 19.21
C LYS A 158 4.84 0.62 19.31
N ASN A 159 3.53 0.56 19.07
CA ASN A 159 2.74 -0.67 19.12
C ASN A 159 3.16 -1.72 18.08
N VAL A 160 3.77 -1.30 16.97
CA VAL A 160 4.27 -2.17 15.90
C VAL A 160 5.80 -2.28 15.89
N GLY A 161 6.48 -1.86 16.98
CA GLY A 161 7.90 -2.11 17.19
C GLY A 161 8.85 -0.99 16.80
N TRP A 162 8.36 0.23 16.54
CA TRP A 162 9.21 1.40 16.29
C TRP A 162 9.92 1.87 17.57
N THR A 163 11.17 2.37 17.44
CA THR A 163 11.94 2.93 18.57
C THR A 163 12.65 4.25 18.22
N GLU A 164 12.87 5.08 19.24
CA GLU A 164 13.48 6.42 19.13
C GLU A 164 15.03 6.40 19.05
N SER A 165 15.68 5.25 19.24
CA SER A 165 17.14 5.14 19.44
C SER A 165 17.98 4.99 18.16
N GLY A 166 17.43 5.30 16.99
CA GLY A 166 18.14 5.27 15.70
C GLY A 166 18.03 3.96 14.93
N ALA A 167 17.65 2.85 15.58
CA ALA A 167 17.15 1.66 14.89
C ALA A 167 15.62 1.81 14.76
N SER A 168 15.16 2.33 13.61
CA SER A 168 13.76 2.72 13.41
C SER A 168 12.75 1.63 13.77
N PHE A 169 13.12 0.35 13.71
CA PHE A 169 12.36 -0.77 14.27
C PHE A 169 13.32 -1.85 14.77
N LEU A 170 12.81 -2.89 15.44
CA LEU A 170 13.62 -4.05 15.88
C LEU A 170 14.59 -4.48 14.77
N SER A 171 15.87 -4.64 15.08
CA SER A 171 16.83 -5.27 14.17
C SER A 171 16.58 -6.78 14.16
N LYS A 172 16.52 -7.41 12.98
CA LYS A 172 16.31 -8.86 12.84
C LYS A 172 17.22 -9.67 13.78
N ASN A 173 16.61 -10.57 14.54
CA ASN A 173 17.14 -11.90 14.82
C ASN A 173 16.00 -12.90 14.57
N TRP A 174 15.98 -13.50 13.38
CA TRP A 174 15.16 -14.68 13.12
C TRP A 174 15.90 -15.90 13.67
N PHE A 175 15.82 -16.18 14.97
CA PHE A 175 15.97 -17.53 15.53
C PHE A 175 15.33 -17.60 16.93
N SER A 176 14.56 -18.66 17.16
CA SER A 176 13.74 -19.03 18.33
C SER A 176 12.41 -18.26 18.43
N ARG A 177 11.23 -18.88 18.32
CA ARG A 177 10.79 -20.25 18.64
C ARG A 177 9.75 -20.74 17.64
#